data_AF-A0A8T3VE47-F1
#
_entry.id   AF-A0A8T3VE47-F1
#
_cell.length_a   1.000
_cell.length_b   1.000
_cell.length_c   1.000
_cell.angle_alpha   90.00
_cell.angle_beta   90.00
_cell.angle_gamma   90.00
#
_symmetry.space_group_name_H-M   'P 1'
#
loop_
_entity.id
_entity.type
_entity.pdbx_description
1 polymer ?
#
loop_
_entity_poly.entity_id
_entity_poly.type
_entity_poly.pdbx_seq_one_letter_code
_entity_poly.pdbx_strand_id
1 'polypeptide(L)'
;MQHQNIDKFFKVSAILFGQVFVDFFGLNYNVIRLYRNELNTFKGSDLLTDLVFETREGILLNFEFQDKKLKKEHLKKYMDYKVHLQCQSGKPVVTVIICTYHIKSDVYIYDETETSLLKPIIHYLTENYDEVKYLTIKNKINNELKLSLREIQFLVLLPFMTSKKFRLNKIRDVCNLIEKIKDKKLFDDEKYYLPLISAIHQYVSDETEQKNLIKVLTMNMPADEIYEKVMNSGIYEQGLEQGLEQGLEQGLEQGEFNMALKIKRFWGIDEAVRLSNFSKKELEEEILGK
;
A
#
# COMPACT_ATOMS: atom_id res chain seq x y z
N MET A 1 -20.99 0.17 -8.91
CA MET A 1 -20.79 -0.59 -7.65
C MET A 1 -19.52 -1.42 -7.65
N GLN A 2 -19.29 -2.39 -8.56
CA GLN A 2 -18.10 -3.27 -8.50
C GLN A 2 -16.71 -2.59 -8.62
N HIS A 3 -16.57 -1.41 -9.24
CA HIS A 3 -15.25 -0.74 -9.30
C HIS A 3 -14.99 0.15 -8.07
N GLN A 4 -16.06 0.71 -7.49
CA GLN A 4 -15.99 1.71 -6.42
C GLN A 4 -15.35 1.15 -5.14
N ASN A 5 -15.58 -0.12 -4.81
CA ASN A 5 -15.02 -0.73 -3.60
C ASN A 5 -13.51 -1.00 -3.73
N ILE A 6 -13.00 -1.23 -4.94
CA ILE A 6 -11.57 -1.44 -5.16
C ILE A 6 -10.85 -0.10 -5.02
N ASP A 7 -11.38 0.96 -5.62
CA ASP A 7 -10.80 2.30 -5.48
C ASP A 7 -10.80 2.73 -4.01
N LYS A 8 -11.90 2.49 -3.28
CA LYS A 8 -11.98 2.74 -1.83
C LYS A 8 -10.93 1.93 -1.05
N PHE A 9 -10.78 0.64 -1.35
CA PHE A 9 -9.77 -0.22 -0.72
C PHE A 9 -8.38 0.43 -0.82
N PHE A 10 -7.96 0.82 -2.03
CA PHE A 10 -6.62 1.34 -2.24
C PHE A 10 -6.42 2.75 -1.71
N LYS A 11 -7.42 3.63 -1.81
CA LYS A 11 -7.35 4.96 -1.21
C LYS A 11 -7.20 4.88 0.31
N VAL A 12 -8.02 4.07 0.97
CA VAL A 12 -7.95 3.87 2.43
C VAL A 12 -6.61 3.21 2.80
N SER A 13 -6.16 2.21 2.04
CA SER A 13 -4.84 1.59 2.26
C SER A 13 -3.72 2.62 2.18
N ALA A 14 -3.67 3.40 1.10
CA ALA A 14 -2.61 4.39 0.90
C ALA A 14 -2.59 5.45 1.99
N ILE A 15 -3.77 5.92 2.43
CA ILE A 15 -3.89 6.90 3.51
C ILE A 15 -3.40 6.34 4.84
N LEU A 16 -3.88 5.15 5.22
CA LEU A 16 -3.54 4.57 6.52
C LEU A 16 -2.07 4.19 6.59
N PHE A 17 -1.52 3.59 5.53
CA PHE A 17 -0.14 3.14 5.51
C PHE A 17 0.87 4.25 5.18
N GLY A 18 0.44 5.39 4.61
CA GLY A 18 1.29 6.57 4.40
C GLY A 18 2.59 6.25 3.65
N GLN A 19 3.74 6.59 4.26
CA GLN A 19 5.06 6.29 3.68
C GLN A 19 5.26 4.81 3.41
N VAL A 20 4.77 3.93 4.29
CA VAL A 20 4.87 2.48 4.13
C VAL A 20 4.17 2.01 2.85
N PHE A 21 3.11 2.70 2.40
CA PHE A 21 2.47 2.42 1.10
C PHE A 21 3.36 2.78 -0.08
N VAL A 22 4.02 3.93 -0.03
CA VAL A 22 4.92 4.39 -1.09
C VAL A 22 6.15 3.49 -1.18
N ASP A 23 6.74 3.13 -0.04
CA ASP A 23 7.88 2.23 0.05
C ASP A 23 7.57 0.83 -0.46
N PHE A 24 6.34 0.34 -0.27
CA PHE A 24 5.91 -0.98 -0.73
C PHE A 24 6.11 -1.15 -2.25
N PHE A 25 5.94 -0.06 -3.00
CA PHE A 25 6.14 -0.03 -4.45
C PHE A 25 7.57 0.36 -4.84
N GLY A 26 8.50 0.48 -3.90
CA GLY A 26 9.90 0.84 -4.17
C GLY A 26 10.07 2.27 -4.68
N LEU A 27 9.12 3.15 -4.38
CA LEU A 27 9.16 4.55 -4.78
C LEU A 27 10.03 5.34 -3.81
N ASN A 28 11.14 5.88 -4.29
CA ASN A 28 12.09 6.64 -3.47
C ASN A 28 11.67 8.10 -3.30
N TYR A 29 10.53 8.32 -2.65
CA TYR A 29 9.96 9.64 -2.36
C TYR A 29 9.45 9.71 -0.92
N ASN A 30 9.63 10.86 -0.28
CA ASN A 30 9.25 11.03 1.12
C ASN A 30 7.94 11.80 1.19
N VAL A 31 6.83 11.10 1.42
CA VAL A 31 5.52 11.72 1.60
C VAL A 31 5.56 12.63 2.83
N ILE A 32 4.89 13.78 2.75
CA ILE A 32 4.72 14.69 3.88
C ILE A 32 3.25 14.94 4.21
N ARG A 33 2.37 14.88 3.20
CA ARG A 33 0.92 15.01 3.38
C ARG A 33 0.16 14.50 2.17
N LEU A 34 -1.13 14.24 2.33
CA LEU A 34 -2.03 14.18 1.19
C LEU A 34 -2.15 15.58 0.59
N TYR A 35 -2.00 15.68 -0.72
CA TYR A 35 -2.24 16.91 -1.45
C TYR A 35 -3.74 17.04 -1.74
N ARG A 36 -4.45 17.67 -0.79
CA ARG A 36 -5.85 18.03 -0.97
C ARG A 36 -5.93 19.36 -1.74
N ASN A 37 -6.01 19.28 -3.06
CA ASN A 37 -6.63 20.36 -3.80
C ASN A 37 -8.13 20.07 -3.88
N GLU A 38 -8.92 21.12 -3.69
CA GLU A 38 -10.33 21.15 -4.02
C GLU A 38 -10.52 20.87 -5.52
N LEU A 39 -10.48 19.61 -5.95
CA LEU A 39 -11.07 19.15 -7.22
C LEU A 39 -12.62 19.26 -7.20
N ASN A 40 -13.18 19.87 -6.15
CA ASN A 40 -14.59 20.21 -6.00
C ASN A 40 -14.98 21.56 -6.59
N THR A 41 -14.09 22.28 -7.29
CA THR A 41 -14.47 23.53 -7.97
C THR A 41 -14.07 23.50 -9.44
N PHE A 42 -14.97 23.04 -10.30
CA PHE A 42 -15.61 23.82 -11.37
C PHE A 42 -16.55 22.94 -12.20
N LYS A 43 -17.76 23.45 -12.42
CA LYS A 43 -18.88 22.87 -13.19
C LYS A 43 -18.45 22.04 -14.42
N GLY A 44 -18.59 20.73 -14.29
CA GLY A 44 -18.37 19.75 -15.36
C GLY A 44 -17.82 18.47 -14.73
N SER A 45 -18.54 17.37 -14.85
CA SER A 45 -18.16 16.08 -14.28
C SER A 45 -16.80 15.58 -14.82
N ASP A 46 -16.09 14.77 -14.03
CA ASP A 46 -15.22 13.67 -14.50
C ASP A 46 -13.68 13.82 -14.53
N LEU A 47 -13.06 14.84 -13.90
CA LEU A 47 -11.58 14.85 -13.73
C LEU A 47 -11.14 14.68 -12.26
N LEU A 48 -11.51 13.56 -11.64
CA LEU A 48 -11.06 13.18 -10.30
C LEU A 48 -9.85 12.25 -10.40
N THR A 49 -8.69 12.71 -9.92
CA THR A 49 -7.54 11.85 -9.62
C THR A 49 -7.85 10.99 -8.41
N ASP A 50 -7.30 9.78 -8.35
CA ASP A 50 -7.66 8.88 -7.27
C ASP A 50 -7.08 9.28 -5.92
N LEU A 51 -5.78 9.58 -5.86
CA LEU A 51 -5.06 9.97 -4.66
C LEU A 51 -3.79 10.73 -5.01
N VAL A 52 -3.52 11.85 -4.35
CA VAL A 52 -2.29 12.63 -4.57
C VAL A 52 -1.54 12.83 -3.27
N PHE A 53 -0.27 12.41 -3.22
CA PHE A 53 0.64 12.74 -2.11
C PHE A 53 1.56 13.90 -2.48
N GLU A 54 1.77 14.81 -1.55
CA GLU A 54 2.86 15.76 -1.62
C GLU A 54 4.09 15.19 -0.92
N THR A 55 5.24 15.35 -1.55
CA THR A 55 6.52 14.84 -1.08
C THR A 55 7.43 15.96 -0.59
N ARG A 56 8.42 15.62 0.24
CA ARG A 56 9.43 16.56 0.75
C ARG A 56 10.28 17.14 -0.37
N GLU A 57 10.43 16.41 -1.46
CA GLU A 57 11.14 16.81 -2.68
C GLU A 57 10.38 17.88 -3.50
N GLY A 58 9.18 18.28 -3.06
CA GLY A 58 8.35 19.25 -3.78
C GLY A 58 7.63 18.66 -5.00
N ILE A 59 7.55 17.34 -5.08
CA ILE A 59 6.89 16.58 -6.15
C ILE A 59 5.53 16.10 -5.66
N LEU A 60 4.55 16.06 -6.56
CA LEU A 60 3.26 15.41 -6.33
C LEU A 60 3.28 13.99 -6.92
N LEU A 61 2.96 12.99 -6.10
CA LEU A 61 2.72 11.61 -6.55
C LEU A 61 1.23 11.43 -6.81
N ASN A 62 0.83 11.38 -8.08
CA ASN A 62 -0.54 11.09 -8.49
C ASN A 62 -0.72 9.58 -8.66
N PHE A 63 -1.40 8.93 -7.71
CA PHE A 63 -1.76 7.52 -7.77
C PHE A 63 -3.09 7.33 -8.50
N GLU A 64 -3.11 6.37 -9.41
CA GLU A 64 -4.30 5.91 -10.13
C GLU A 64 -4.47 4.39 -9.94
N PHE A 65 -5.68 3.95 -9.58
CA PHE A 65 -5.97 2.54 -9.34
C PHE A 65 -6.70 1.94 -10.53
N GLN A 66 -6.17 0.85 -11.08
CA GLN A 66 -6.67 0.27 -12.32
C GLN A 66 -6.96 -1.22 -12.15
N ASP A 67 -8.22 -1.61 -12.29
CA ASP A 67 -8.67 -2.99 -12.10
C ASP A 67 -9.09 -3.72 -13.39
N LYS A 68 -9.01 -3.02 -14.53
CA LYS A 68 -9.14 -3.58 -15.89
C LYS A 68 -7.81 -3.51 -16.63
N LYS A 69 -7.70 -4.24 -17.75
CA LYS A 69 -6.56 -4.09 -18.67
C LYS A 69 -6.35 -2.61 -19.01
N LEU A 70 -5.16 -2.09 -18.74
CA LEU A 70 -4.73 -0.75 -19.10
C LEU A 70 -4.75 -0.59 -20.63
N LYS A 71 -5.18 0.57 -21.10
CA LYS A 71 -5.36 0.92 -22.52
C LYS A 71 -4.90 2.36 -22.74
N LYS A 72 -4.68 2.72 -24.01
CA LYS A 72 -4.28 4.09 -24.40
C LYS A 72 -5.25 5.16 -23.90
N GLU A 73 -6.56 4.87 -23.90
CA GLU A 73 -7.62 5.77 -23.40
C GLU A 73 -7.47 6.09 -21.90
N HIS A 74 -7.05 5.12 -21.07
CA HIS A 74 -6.79 5.37 -19.66
C HIS A 74 -5.57 6.28 -19.48
N LEU A 75 -4.48 6.02 -20.21
CA LEU A 75 -3.27 6.85 -20.13
C LEU A 75 -3.48 8.28 -20.63
N LYS A 76 -4.32 8.47 -21.65
CA LYS A 76 -4.76 9.80 -22.09
C LYS A 76 -5.41 10.57 -20.95
N LYS A 77 -6.40 9.95 -20.30
CA LYS A 77 -7.09 10.51 -19.13
C LYS A 77 -6.11 10.87 -18.00
N TYR A 78 -5.16 9.99 -17.70
CA TYR A 78 -4.15 10.25 -16.67
C TYR A 78 -3.15 11.34 -17.05
N MET A 79 -2.94 11.59 -18.35
CA MET A 79 -2.15 12.73 -18.83
C MET A 79 -2.89 14.03 -18.55
N ASP A 80 -4.19 14.10 -18.85
CA ASP A 80 -5.02 15.28 -18.57
C ASP A 80 -5.00 15.61 -17.08
N TYR A 81 -5.11 14.59 -16.23
CA TYR A 81 -5.02 14.71 -14.77
C TYR A 81 -3.67 15.27 -14.31
N LYS A 82 -2.58 14.70 -14.81
CA LYS A 82 -1.22 15.15 -14.51
C LYS A 82 -1.05 16.62 -14.88
N VAL A 83 -1.41 17.01 -16.10
CA VAL A 83 -1.26 18.39 -16.59
C VAL A 83 -2.08 19.34 -15.75
N HIS A 84 -3.33 18.98 -15.43
CA HIS A 84 -4.19 19.79 -14.58
C HIS A 84 -3.58 20.02 -13.19
N LEU A 85 -3.10 18.97 -12.53
CA LEU A 85 -2.42 19.06 -11.24
C LEU A 85 -1.16 19.94 -11.31
N GLN A 86 -0.35 19.82 -12.37
CA GLN A 86 0.83 20.66 -12.56
C GLN A 86 0.46 22.14 -12.70
N CYS A 87 -0.56 22.46 -13.49
CA CYS A 87 -1.03 23.83 -13.68
C CYS A 87 -1.56 24.45 -12.38
N GLN A 88 -2.33 23.69 -11.59
CA GLN A 88 -2.89 24.21 -10.34
C GLN A 88 -1.84 24.35 -9.23
N SER A 89 -0.96 23.37 -9.10
CA SER A 89 -0.01 23.30 -7.99
C SER A 89 1.29 24.07 -8.24
N GLY A 90 1.65 24.29 -9.51
CA GLY A 90 2.99 24.74 -9.90
C GLY A 90 4.10 23.71 -9.62
N LYS A 91 3.75 22.48 -9.23
CA LYS A 91 4.70 21.43 -8.84
C LYS A 91 4.87 20.38 -9.93
N PRO A 92 6.05 19.72 -10.03
CA PRO A 92 6.20 18.52 -10.83
C PRO A 92 5.25 17.42 -10.35
N VAL A 93 4.68 16.65 -11.28
CA VAL A 93 3.78 15.53 -10.98
C VAL A 93 4.33 14.24 -11.57
N VAL A 94 4.41 13.20 -10.74
CA VAL A 94 4.72 11.82 -11.13
C VAL A 94 3.43 11.02 -11.08
N THR A 95 3.04 10.42 -12.20
CA THR A 95 1.88 9.52 -12.26
C THR A 95 2.32 8.09 -11.94
N VAL A 96 1.71 7.49 -10.93
CA VAL A 96 1.90 6.11 -10.51
C VAL A 96 0.60 5.35 -10.72
N ILE A 97 0.62 4.24 -11.45
CA ILE A 97 -0.54 3.42 -11.75
C ILE A 97 -0.39 2.09 -11.04
N ILE A 98 -1.36 1.74 -10.19
CA ILE A 98 -1.40 0.44 -9.51
C ILE A 98 -2.44 -0.44 -10.20
N CYS A 99 -1.96 -1.44 -10.92
CA CYS A 99 -2.77 -2.40 -11.66
C CYS A 99 -3.08 -3.61 -10.77
N THR A 100 -4.37 -3.82 -10.49
CA THR A 100 -4.88 -5.05 -9.81
C THR A 100 -5.35 -6.11 -10.81
N TYR A 101 -5.36 -5.76 -12.10
CA TYR A 101 -5.66 -6.69 -13.18
C TYR A 101 -4.47 -7.61 -13.44
N HIS A 102 -4.74 -8.92 -13.50
CA HIS A 102 -3.74 -9.99 -13.52
C HIS A 102 -3.00 -10.16 -14.86
N ILE A 103 -3.39 -9.40 -15.87
CA ILE A 103 -2.81 -9.50 -17.21
C ILE A 103 -2.09 -8.18 -17.49
N LYS A 104 -0.80 -8.29 -17.80
CA LYS A 104 0.00 -7.15 -18.24
C LYS A 104 -0.63 -6.55 -19.50
N SER A 105 -0.70 -5.23 -19.52
CA SER A 105 -1.11 -4.49 -20.70
C SER A 105 0.03 -4.33 -21.67
N ASP A 106 -0.29 -4.26 -22.95
CA ASP A 106 0.68 -3.99 -24.02
C ASP A 106 0.98 -2.47 -24.14
N VAL A 107 0.38 -1.66 -23.27
CA VAL A 107 0.45 -0.20 -23.26
C VAL A 107 1.08 0.25 -21.95
N TYR A 108 2.17 0.99 -22.05
CA TYR A 108 2.95 1.49 -20.90
C TYR A 108 3.25 2.98 -20.97
N ILE A 109 3.03 3.59 -22.14
CA ILE A 109 3.31 4.99 -22.45
C ILE A 109 2.11 5.49 -23.26
N TYR A 110 1.71 6.74 -23.03
CA TYR A 110 0.86 7.46 -23.97
C TYR A 110 1.74 8.34 -24.83
N ASP A 111 1.74 8.10 -26.13
CA ASP A 111 2.42 8.90 -27.15
C ASP A 111 1.43 9.18 -28.31
N GLU A 112 1.03 10.44 -28.44
CA GLU A 112 0.27 10.88 -29.62
C GLU A 112 1.15 11.65 -30.60
N THR A 113 2.12 12.39 -30.06
CA THR A 113 3.17 13.13 -30.79
C THR A 113 4.45 13.16 -29.94
N GLU A 114 5.53 13.76 -30.43
CA GLU A 114 6.79 13.95 -29.71
C GLU A 114 6.62 14.81 -28.44
N THR A 115 5.57 15.63 -28.38
CA THR A 115 5.29 16.56 -27.27
C THR A 115 4.12 16.12 -26.39
N SER A 116 3.29 15.19 -26.86
CA SER A 116 2.13 14.66 -26.16
C SER A 116 2.46 13.28 -25.57
N LEU A 117 3.27 13.30 -24.49
CA LEU A 117 3.87 12.12 -23.88
C LEU A 117 3.53 12.00 -22.38
N LEU A 118 2.99 10.85 -21.99
CA LEU A 118 2.94 10.41 -20.58
C LEU A 118 3.69 9.09 -20.43
N LYS A 119 4.74 9.10 -19.60
CA LYS A 119 5.44 7.91 -19.12
C LYS A 119 5.18 7.74 -17.61
N PRO A 120 4.14 7.00 -17.21
CA PRO A 120 3.85 6.73 -15.80
C PRO A 120 4.77 5.64 -15.23
N ILE A 121 4.83 5.55 -13.91
CA ILE A 121 5.33 4.37 -13.20
C ILE A 121 4.17 3.39 -13.08
N ILE A 122 4.34 2.14 -13.50
CA ILE A 122 3.26 1.13 -13.49
C ILE A 122 3.68 -0.05 -12.64
N HIS A 123 2.87 -0.38 -11.63
CA HIS A 123 3.03 -1.56 -10.79
C HIS A 123 1.89 -2.53 -11.02
N TYR A 124 2.20 -3.81 -11.24
CA TYR A 124 1.20 -4.88 -11.25
C TYR A 124 1.27 -5.60 -9.91
N LEU A 125 0.20 -5.53 -9.11
CA LEU A 125 0.19 -6.11 -7.76
C LEU A 125 0.47 -7.61 -7.73
N THR A 126 0.19 -8.32 -8.83
CA THR A 126 0.54 -9.74 -8.96
C THR A 126 2.02 -10.02 -8.86
N GLU A 127 2.87 -9.06 -9.23
CA GLU A 127 4.31 -9.19 -9.16
C GLU A 127 4.84 -9.02 -7.74
N ASN A 128 4.01 -8.49 -6.83
CA ASN A 128 4.36 -8.30 -5.42
C ASN A 128 4.03 -9.52 -4.55
N TYR A 129 3.46 -10.60 -5.11
CA TYR A 129 3.23 -11.82 -4.34
C TYR A 129 4.56 -12.48 -3.98
N ASP A 130 4.80 -12.60 -2.67
CA ASP A 130 5.98 -13.25 -2.11
C ASP A 130 5.54 -14.35 -1.15
N GLU A 131 5.70 -15.60 -1.60
CA GLU A 131 5.33 -16.78 -0.82
C GLU A 131 6.21 -16.96 0.42
N VAL A 132 7.50 -16.64 0.32
CA VAL A 132 8.45 -16.75 1.44
C VAL A 132 8.06 -15.75 2.52
N LYS A 133 7.76 -14.51 2.15
CA LYS A 133 7.27 -13.48 3.08
C LYS A 133 5.93 -13.89 3.71
N TYR A 134 4.99 -14.41 2.93
CA TYR A 134 3.72 -14.90 3.46
C TYR A 134 3.91 -16.01 4.50
N LEU A 135 4.74 -17.01 4.20
CA LEU A 135 5.05 -18.11 5.12
C LEU A 135 5.78 -17.61 6.38
N THR A 136 6.68 -16.64 6.23
CA THR A 136 7.40 -16.02 7.35
C THR A 136 6.45 -15.32 8.31
N ILE A 137 5.53 -14.51 7.79
CA ILE A 137 4.50 -13.83 8.60
C ILE A 137 3.60 -14.86 9.28
N LYS A 138 3.17 -15.91 8.56
CA LYS A 138 2.36 -16.99 9.13
C LYS A 138 3.09 -17.72 10.26
N ASN A 139 4.39 -17.97 10.11
CA ASN A 139 5.21 -18.58 11.15
C ASN A 139 5.35 -17.67 12.37
N LYS A 140 5.56 -16.36 12.19
CA LYS A 140 5.56 -15.38 13.28
C LYS A 140 4.25 -15.40 14.08
N ILE A 141 3.11 -15.40 13.39
CA ILE A 141 1.78 -15.46 14.04
C ILE A 141 1.62 -16.75 14.86
N ASN A 142 2.04 -17.90 14.31
CA ASN A 142 1.95 -19.18 15.01
C ASN A 142 2.87 -19.26 16.25
N ASN A 143 3.99 -18.55 16.22
CA ASN A 143 4.91 -18.44 17.36
C ASN A 143 4.61 -17.23 18.27
N GLU A 144 3.44 -16.59 18.10
CA GLU A 144 2.98 -15.46 18.91
C GLU A 144 3.97 -14.28 18.94
N LEU A 145 4.71 -14.07 17.84
CA LEU A 145 5.63 -12.95 17.69
C LEU A 145 4.88 -11.69 17.22
N LYS A 146 5.29 -10.53 17.72
CA LYS A 146 4.79 -9.22 17.29
C LYS A 146 5.06 -9.01 15.79
N LEU A 147 4.10 -8.38 15.11
CA LEU A 147 4.17 -8.04 13.70
C LEU A 147 4.48 -6.56 13.48
N SER A 148 5.22 -6.26 12.41
CA SER A 148 5.46 -4.88 11.97
C SER A 148 4.34 -4.36 11.08
N LEU A 149 4.27 -3.04 10.89
CA LEU A 149 3.29 -2.43 9.99
C LEU A 149 3.44 -2.90 8.55
N ARG A 150 4.66 -3.16 8.05
CA ARG A 150 4.91 -3.72 6.70
C ARG A 150 4.35 -5.14 6.55
N GLU A 151 4.38 -5.93 7.62
CA GLU A 151 3.80 -7.28 7.64
C GLU A 151 2.26 -7.21 7.60
N ILE A 152 1.66 -6.30 8.36
CA ILE A 152 0.21 -6.04 8.32
C ILE A 152 -0.22 -5.53 6.95
N GLN A 153 0.50 -4.55 6.40
CA GLN A 153 0.24 -4.03 5.06
C GLN A 153 0.30 -5.14 4.00
N PHE A 154 1.32 -6.00 4.05
CA PHE A 154 1.45 -7.11 3.12
C PHE A 154 0.25 -8.05 3.20
N LEU A 155 -0.19 -8.42 4.41
CA LEU A 155 -1.38 -9.26 4.61
C LEU A 155 -2.65 -8.59 4.05
N VAL A 156 -2.85 -7.30 4.31
CA VAL A 156 -4.02 -6.54 3.86
C VAL A 156 -4.07 -6.47 2.33
N LEU A 157 -2.93 -6.25 1.67
CA LEU A 157 -2.83 -6.16 0.21
C LEU A 157 -2.84 -7.54 -0.49
N LEU A 158 -2.54 -8.63 0.24
CA LEU A 158 -2.37 -9.99 -0.30
C LEU A 158 -3.51 -10.49 -1.21
N PRO A 159 -4.80 -10.23 -0.94
CA PRO A 159 -5.89 -10.64 -1.83
C PRO A 159 -5.75 -10.14 -3.27
N PHE A 160 -5.10 -8.99 -3.47
CA PHE A 160 -4.90 -8.37 -4.78
C PHE A 160 -3.61 -8.82 -5.47
N MET A 161 -2.68 -9.41 -4.73
CA MET A 161 -1.45 -10.00 -5.29
C MET A 161 -1.67 -11.40 -5.85
N THR A 162 -2.77 -12.06 -5.45
CA THR A 162 -3.10 -13.42 -5.91
C THR A 162 -4.12 -13.43 -7.04
N SER A 163 -4.05 -14.46 -7.88
CA SER A 163 -4.92 -14.59 -9.06
C SER A 163 -6.40 -14.52 -8.70
N LYS A 164 -7.22 -14.02 -9.65
CA LYS A 164 -8.68 -13.90 -9.48
C LYS A 164 -9.34 -15.20 -8.97
N LYS A 165 -8.83 -16.37 -9.35
CA LYS A 165 -9.31 -17.69 -8.91
C LYS A 165 -9.12 -17.93 -7.40
N PHE A 166 -8.04 -17.43 -6.81
CA PHE A 166 -7.69 -17.68 -5.41
C PHE A 166 -8.00 -16.51 -4.47
N ARG A 167 -8.34 -15.34 -5.02
CA ARG A 167 -8.62 -14.12 -4.26
C ARG A 167 -9.58 -14.31 -3.10
N LEU A 168 -10.74 -14.95 -3.32
CA LEU A 168 -11.72 -15.18 -2.26
C LEU A 168 -11.16 -16.03 -1.12
N ASN A 169 -10.41 -17.09 -1.45
CA ASN A 169 -9.74 -17.91 -0.44
C ASN A 169 -8.66 -17.12 0.31
N LYS A 170 -7.94 -16.22 -0.37
CA LYS A 170 -6.98 -15.35 0.32
C LYS A 170 -7.64 -14.35 1.25
N ILE A 171 -8.80 -13.79 0.91
CA ILE A 171 -9.56 -12.93 1.83
C ILE A 171 -9.88 -13.71 3.12
N ARG A 172 -10.39 -14.94 2.98
CA ARG A 172 -10.69 -15.83 4.13
C ARG A 172 -9.44 -16.12 4.95
N ASP A 173 -8.35 -16.51 4.30
CA ASP A 173 -7.08 -16.83 4.97
C ASP A 173 -6.55 -15.62 5.74
N VAL A 174 -6.58 -14.42 5.15
CA VAL A 174 -6.13 -13.19 5.80
C VAL A 174 -7.01 -12.84 6.99
N CYS A 175 -8.34 -12.96 6.87
CA CYS A 175 -9.25 -12.74 8.01
C CYS A 175 -8.98 -13.71 9.16
N ASN A 176 -8.76 -15.00 8.86
CA ASN A 176 -8.40 -15.99 9.88
C ASN A 176 -7.05 -15.68 10.57
N LEU A 177 -6.09 -15.11 9.84
CA LEU A 177 -4.83 -14.65 10.43
C LEU A 177 -5.04 -13.41 11.31
N ILE A 178 -5.85 -12.45 10.87
CA ILE A 178 -6.18 -11.24 11.63
C ILE A 178 -6.90 -11.58 12.94
N GLU A 179 -7.82 -12.54 12.94
CA GLU A 179 -8.47 -13.02 14.17
C GLU A 179 -7.43 -13.49 15.19
N LYS A 180 -6.47 -14.32 14.77
CA LYS A 180 -5.36 -14.75 15.64
C LYS A 180 -4.48 -13.61 16.10
N ILE A 181 -4.15 -12.66 15.21
CA ILE A 181 -3.34 -11.49 15.54
C ILE A 181 -4.02 -10.69 16.66
N LYS A 182 -5.34 -10.50 16.58
CA LYS A 182 -6.11 -9.78 17.60
C LYS A 182 -6.20 -10.54 18.91
N ASP A 183 -6.57 -11.82 18.86
CA ASP A 183 -6.68 -12.67 20.06
C ASP A 183 -5.38 -12.71 20.86
N LYS A 184 -4.25 -12.73 20.16
CA LYS A 184 -2.90 -12.78 20.73
C LYS A 184 -2.25 -11.40 20.88
N LYS A 185 -2.94 -10.32 20.50
CA LYS A 185 -2.43 -8.93 20.55
C LYS A 185 -1.08 -8.76 19.87
N LEU A 186 -0.88 -9.40 18.71
CA LEU A 186 0.38 -9.38 17.96
C LEU A 186 0.60 -8.07 17.18
N PHE A 187 -0.43 -7.22 17.13
CA PHE A 187 -0.38 -5.89 16.54
C PHE A 187 -1.41 -5.00 17.24
N ASP A 188 -1.07 -3.74 17.46
CA ASP A 188 -1.76 -2.90 18.46
C ASP A 188 -2.81 -1.94 17.86
N ASP A 189 -2.88 -1.79 16.53
CA ASP A 189 -3.81 -0.85 15.89
C ASP A 189 -4.71 -1.53 14.83
N GLU A 190 -5.98 -1.73 15.18
CA GLU A 190 -6.93 -2.43 14.30
C GLU A 190 -7.35 -1.63 13.06
N LYS A 191 -7.10 -0.30 13.02
CA LYS A 191 -7.54 0.53 11.89
C LYS A 191 -6.89 0.10 10.57
N TYR A 192 -5.70 -0.50 10.64
CA TYR A 192 -4.96 -0.96 9.47
C TYR A 192 -5.64 -2.14 8.77
N TYR A 193 -6.62 -2.81 9.41
CA TYR A 193 -7.41 -3.87 8.78
C TYR A 193 -8.61 -3.34 7.99
N LEU A 194 -9.01 -2.08 8.21
CA LEU A 194 -10.21 -1.49 7.62
C LEU A 194 -10.30 -1.55 6.09
N PRO A 195 -9.20 -1.42 5.31
CA PRO A 195 -9.28 -1.58 3.87
C PRO A 195 -9.95 -2.91 3.46
N LEU A 196 -9.70 -4.01 4.19
CA LEU A 196 -10.24 -5.33 3.85
C LEU A 196 -11.77 -5.38 3.81
N ILE A 197 -12.47 -4.49 4.51
CA ILE A 197 -13.93 -4.42 4.46
C ILE A 197 -14.41 -4.10 3.05
N SER A 198 -13.74 -3.20 2.33
CA SER A 198 -14.04 -2.90 0.93
C SER A 198 -13.77 -4.09 0.01
N ALA A 199 -12.69 -4.86 0.26
CA ALA A 199 -12.41 -6.09 -0.49
C ALA A 199 -13.45 -7.19 -0.22
N ILE A 200 -13.89 -7.34 1.03
CA ILE A 200 -14.93 -8.30 1.43
C ILE A 200 -16.26 -7.95 0.72
N HIS A 201 -16.70 -6.70 0.77
CA HIS A 201 -17.91 -6.26 0.05
C HIS A 201 -17.81 -6.46 -1.46
N GLN A 202 -16.61 -6.35 -2.02
CA GLN A 202 -16.39 -6.51 -3.45
C GLN A 202 -16.46 -7.97 -3.92
N TYR A 203 -15.89 -8.89 -3.15
CA TYR A 203 -15.60 -10.25 -3.63
C TYR A 203 -16.36 -11.36 -2.90
N VAL A 204 -16.97 -11.09 -1.75
CA VAL A 204 -17.75 -12.06 -0.98
C VAL A 204 -19.23 -11.84 -1.27
N SER A 205 -19.84 -12.75 -2.03
CA SER A 205 -21.25 -12.65 -2.44
C SER A 205 -22.23 -13.19 -1.41
N ASP A 206 -21.83 -14.13 -0.55
CA ASP A 206 -22.69 -14.65 0.52
C ASP A 206 -22.77 -13.62 1.65
N GLU A 207 -23.98 -13.13 1.94
CA GLU A 207 -24.18 -12.07 2.93
C GLU A 207 -23.85 -12.50 4.36
N THR A 208 -24.07 -13.78 4.69
CA THR A 208 -23.80 -14.31 6.04
C THR A 208 -22.30 -14.39 6.26
N GLU A 209 -21.57 -14.95 5.30
CA GLU A 209 -20.12 -14.99 5.27
C GLU A 209 -19.53 -13.58 5.29
N GLN A 210 -20.06 -12.66 4.48
CA GLN A 210 -19.64 -11.27 4.45
C GLN A 210 -19.74 -10.63 5.84
N LYS A 211 -20.87 -10.77 6.53
CA LYS A 211 -21.07 -10.28 7.90
C LYS A 211 -20.08 -10.92 8.88
N ASN A 212 -19.84 -12.22 8.78
CA ASN A 212 -18.90 -12.92 9.65
C ASN A 212 -17.46 -12.43 9.47
N LEU A 213 -17.01 -12.25 8.23
CA LEU A 213 -15.66 -11.75 7.94
C LEU A 213 -15.49 -10.29 8.38
N ILE A 214 -16.48 -9.43 8.15
CA ILE A 214 -16.43 -8.02 8.61
C ILE A 214 -16.40 -7.94 10.14
N LYS A 215 -17.08 -8.85 10.85
CA LYS A 215 -17.07 -8.91 12.31
C LYS A 215 -15.68 -9.19 12.87
N VAL A 216 -14.87 -10.00 12.18
CA VAL A 216 -13.45 -10.24 12.56
C VAL A 216 -12.66 -8.93 12.57
N LEU A 217 -13.02 -7.98 11.68
CA LEU A 217 -12.42 -6.66 11.57
C LEU A 217 -13.06 -5.62 12.52
N THR A 218 -13.85 -6.09 13.50
CA THR A 218 -14.41 -5.36 14.66
C THR A 218 -15.43 -4.26 14.36
N MET A 219 -15.69 -3.90 13.10
CA MET A 219 -16.48 -2.70 12.81
C MET A 219 -17.95 -2.94 12.48
N ASN A 220 -18.38 -4.07 11.87
CA ASN A 220 -19.75 -4.24 11.34
C ASN A 220 -20.26 -3.00 10.57
N MET A 221 -19.35 -2.18 10.03
CA MET A 221 -19.64 -0.94 9.33
C MET A 221 -19.63 -1.18 7.83
N PRO A 222 -20.54 -0.56 7.06
CA PRO A 222 -20.46 -0.53 5.60
C PRO A 222 -19.13 0.07 5.10
N ALA A 223 -18.66 -0.39 3.94
CA ALA A 223 -17.46 0.16 3.28
C ALA A 223 -17.51 1.69 3.09
N ASP A 224 -18.68 2.24 2.80
CA ASP A 224 -18.87 3.67 2.55
C ASP A 224 -18.66 4.49 3.83
N GLU A 225 -19.20 4.00 4.96
CA GLU A 225 -18.99 4.64 6.25
C GLU A 225 -17.54 4.55 6.72
N ILE A 226 -16.81 3.48 6.39
CA ILE A 226 -15.37 3.37 6.70
C ILE A 226 -14.59 4.39 5.90
N TYR A 227 -14.87 4.49 4.60
CA TYR A 227 -14.23 5.48 3.75
C TYR A 227 -14.49 6.88 4.28
N GLU A 228 -15.75 7.23 4.56
CA GLU A 228 -16.11 8.52 5.15
C GLU A 228 -15.46 8.73 6.51
N LYS A 229 -15.46 7.73 7.39
CA LYS A 229 -14.82 7.81 8.70
C LYS A 229 -13.33 8.06 8.55
N VAL A 230 -12.61 7.33 7.70
CA VAL A 230 -11.18 7.58 7.48
C VAL A 230 -10.97 8.99 6.92
N MET A 231 -11.77 9.43 5.96
CA MET A 231 -11.59 10.74 5.31
C MET A 231 -12.00 11.96 6.16
N ASN A 232 -13.00 11.79 7.04
CA ASN A 232 -13.67 12.87 7.78
C ASN A 232 -13.41 12.84 9.29
N SER A 233 -12.86 11.74 9.84
CA SER A 233 -12.39 11.71 11.22
C SER A 233 -10.88 11.92 11.25
N GLY A 234 -10.35 12.42 12.37
CA GLY A 234 -8.90 12.61 12.59
C GLY A 234 -8.04 11.35 12.40
N ILE A 235 -8.66 10.19 12.12
CA ILE A 235 -8.01 8.95 11.70
C ILE A 235 -7.18 9.16 10.43
N TYR A 236 -7.57 10.07 9.53
CA TYR A 236 -6.78 10.40 8.36
C TYR A 236 -5.44 11.06 8.75
N GLU A 237 -5.46 12.12 9.56
CA GLU A 237 -4.23 12.78 10.01
C GLU A 237 -3.37 11.82 10.82
N GLN A 238 -3.98 11.08 11.76
CA GLN A 238 -3.27 10.10 12.59
C GLN A 238 -2.69 8.94 11.77
N GLY A 239 -3.44 8.40 10.81
CA GLY A 239 -2.98 7.30 9.97
C GLY A 239 -1.81 7.73 9.09
N LEU A 240 -1.91 8.91 8.49
CA LEU A 240 -0.82 9.47 7.69
C LEU A 240 0.40 9.77 8.56
N GLU A 241 0.25 10.49 9.67
CA GLU A 241 1.34 10.81 10.58
C GLU A 241 2.05 9.56 11.10
N GLN A 242 1.30 8.56 11.58
CA GLN A 242 1.87 7.30 12.05
C GLN A 242 2.48 6.47 10.93
N GLY A 243 1.87 6.44 9.74
CA GLY A 243 2.44 5.76 8.57
C GLY A 243 3.74 6.42 8.09
N LEU A 244 3.86 7.74 8.23
CA LEU A 244 5.09 8.50 7.98
C LEU A 244 6.15 8.19 9.05
N GLU A 245 5.78 8.28 10.33
CA GLU A 245 6.67 8.03 11.47
C GLU A 245 7.22 6.61 11.43
N GLN A 246 6.35 5.60 11.29
CA GLN A 246 6.78 4.20 11.22
C GLN A 246 7.56 3.88 9.95
N GLY A 247 7.23 4.54 8.82
CA GLY A 247 8.02 4.43 7.60
C GLY A 247 9.44 4.96 7.77
N LEU A 248 9.58 6.14 8.41
CA LEU A 248 10.86 6.76 8.74
C LEU A 248 11.66 5.92 9.74
N GLU A 249 11.04 5.49 10.84
CA GLU A 249 11.67 4.66 11.88
C GLU A 249 12.22 3.36 11.28
N GLN A 250 11.40 2.63 10.52
CA GLN A 250 11.84 1.40 9.86
C GLN A 250 12.88 1.65 8.76
N GLY A 251 12.80 2.80 8.06
CA GLY A 251 13.80 3.18 7.06
C GLY A 251 15.18 3.45 7.70
N LEU A 252 15.20 4.09 8.87
CA LEU A 252 16.39 4.29 9.68
C LEU A 252 16.94 2.95 10.19
N GLU A 253 16.09 2.12 10.80
CA GLU A 253 16.46 0.79 11.30
C GLU A 253 17.06 -0.09 10.19
N GLN A 254 16.44 -0.12 9.01
CA GLN A 254 16.97 -0.85 7.86
C GLN A 254 18.32 -0.26 7.38
N GLY A 255 18.47 1.06 7.43
CA GLY A 255 19.72 1.74 7.09
C GLY A 255 20.86 1.37 8.04
N GLU A 256 20.58 1.37 9.35
CA GLU A 256 21.50 0.95 10.40
C GLU A 256 21.86 -0.53 10.26
N PHE A 257 20.87 -1.40 10.00
CA PHE A 257 21.10 -2.83 9.80
C PHE A 257 21.95 -3.09 8.56
N ASN A 258 21.65 -2.45 7.44
CA ASN A 258 22.44 -2.55 6.21
C ASN A 258 23.88 -2.05 6.42
N MET A 259 24.08 -1.03 7.26
CA MET A 259 25.41 -0.57 7.65
C MET A 259 26.13 -1.61 8.51
N ALA A 260 25.44 -2.22 9.48
CA ALA A 260 25.98 -3.30 10.30
C ALA A 260 26.39 -4.51 9.44
N LEU A 261 25.61 -4.87 8.43
CA LEU A 261 25.97 -5.92 7.46
C LEU A 261 27.20 -5.56 6.61
N LYS A 262 27.34 -4.28 6.21
CA LYS A 262 28.57 -3.82 5.54
C LYS A 262 29.78 -3.92 6.47
N ILE A 263 29.67 -3.46 7.72
CA ILE A 263 30.73 -3.59 8.72
C ILE A 263 31.09 -5.06 8.91
N LYS A 264 30.09 -5.95 9.05
CA LYS A 264 30.30 -7.40 9.15
C LYS A 264 31.11 -7.93 7.97
N ARG A 265 30.77 -7.48 6.76
CA ARG A 265 31.44 -7.92 5.52
C ARG A 265 32.89 -7.45 5.44
N PHE A 266 33.19 -6.24 5.89
CA PHE A 266 34.54 -5.67 5.78
C PHE A 266 35.44 -5.96 6.97
N TRP A 267 34.90 -5.93 8.19
CA TRP A 267 35.66 -5.94 9.45
C TRP A 267 35.29 -7.10 10.38
N GLY A 268 34.36 -7.96 9.97
CA GLY A 268 33.97 -9.16 10.72
C GLY A 268 32.76 -8.94 11.64
N ILE A 269 32.14 -10.04 12.05
CA ILE A 269 30.87 -10.00 12.78
C ILE A 269 30.99 -9.39 14.17
N ASP A 270 32.09 -9.63 14.88
CA ASP A 270 32.28 -9.10 16.22
C ASP A 270 32.39 -7.57 16.20
N GLU A 271 32.98 -7.01 15.14
CA GLU A 271 33.05 -5.56 14.94
C GLU A 271 31.69 -4.95 14.56
N ALA A 272 30.89 -5.67 13.77
CA ALA A 272 29.52 -5.24 13.47
C ALA A 272 28.62 -5.22 14.71
N VAL A 273 28.72 -6.23 15.58
CA VAL A 273 28.01 -6.27 16.86
C VAL A 273 28.49 -5.16 17.79
N ARG A 274 29.80 -4.86 17.81
CA ARG A 274 30.37 -3.79 18.64
C ARG A 274 29.92 -2.39 18.22
N LEU A 275 29.78 -2.17 16.90
CA LEU A 275 29.50 -0.85 16.32
C LEU A 275 28.03 -0.62 15.98
N SER A 276 27.15 -1.57 16.25
CA SER A 276 25.72 -1.46 16.01
C SER A 276 24.91 -1.90 17.23
N ASN A 277 23.60 -1.65 17.21
CA ASN A 277 22.69 -2.12 18.25
C ASN A 277 22.15 -3.54 17.97
N PHE A 278 22.69 -4.25 16.97
CA PHE A 278 22.21 -5.58 16.57
C PHE A 278 23.03 -6.71 17.20
N SER A 279 22.34 -7.75 17.64
CA SER A 279 22.94 -8.95 18.18
C SER A 279 23.62 -9.78 17.09
N LYS A 280 24.55 -10.64 17.53
CA LYS A 280 25.24 -11.59 16.64
C LYS A 280 24.26 -12.49 15.89
N LYS A 281 23.18 -12.91 16.57
CA LYS A 281 22.14 -13.76 16.00
C LYS A 281 21.39 -13.07 14.86
N GLU A 282 20.95 -11.82 15.07
CA GLU A 282 20.26 -11.01 14.05
C GLU A 282 21.14 -10.81 12.82
N LEU A 283 22.44 -10.58 13.02
CA LEU A 283 23.40 -10.41 11.92
C LEU A 283 23.78 -11.74 11.25
N GLU A 284 23.57 -12.90 11.87
CA GLU A 284 23.86 -14.24 11.31
C GLU A 284 22.71 -14.83 10.49
N GLU A 285 21.46 -14.54 10.85
CA GLU A 285 20.27 -15.12 10.22
C GLU A 285 20.11 -14.75 8.73
N GLU A 286 20.73 -13.68 8.24
CA GLU A 286 20.64 -13.26 6.83
C GLU A 286 21.52 -14.07 5.85
N ILE A 287 22.36 -15.01 6.32
CA ILE A 287 23.18 -15.84 5.40
C ILE A 287 22.32 -16.75 4.50
N LEU A 288 21.02 -16.92 4.79
CA LEU A 288 20.12 -17.85 4.08
C LEU A 288 19.24 -17.23 2.97
N GLY A 289 19.41 -15.95 2.62
CA GLY A 289 18.52 -15.23 1.69
C GLY A 289 19.14 -14.74 0.37
N LYS A 290 19.95 -15.56 -0.32
CA LYS A 290 20.34 -15.29 -1.72
C LYS A 290 19.55 -16.13 -2.71
#